data_AF-A0A1G2VXL7-F1
#
_entry.id   AF-A0A1G2VXL7-F1
#
_cell.length_a   1.000
_cell.length_b   1.000
_cell.length_c   1.000
_cell.angle_alpha   90.00
_cell.angle_beta   90.00
_cell.angle_gamma   90.00
#
_symmetry.space_group_name_H-M   'P 1'
#
loop_
_entity.id
_entity.type
_entity.pdbx_description
1 polymer ?
#
loop_
_entity_poly.entity_id
_entity_poly.type
_entity_poly.pdbx_seq_one_letter_code
_entity_poly.pdbx_strand_id
1 'polypeptide(L)'
;MGKQRLAWVSGTVVVLILLTIGGGQYLKQRYCWDCTASQRYVVGTELLCDQDADSRARGVAFIGEAAEEGQVEAQVLAGELFLQPLPKRYAKFRQDLFACAAPGVTPDRERAVGYFTALARGGQVSPQMEFNLGVLIDEGILEPPLPDKRVEDYFRSAAEQGDPRAMYEVGMGEDRQKNYAEAARWFKESFSRGEHPGAALMLGDYSFYGRLGAVDLETAIPWYQKALVAAQNTEFSGEGVVLAQRAQQRFNIASEFQQRTGGKTAIPVSYRLAGGLNEYRVYAVDSQAPLGRVVRDDGLLIASFLGDKKLRGVEDEREVASMNDGLNWILETYAAGQYGSGQKFRFVLVAD
;
A
#
# COMPACT_ATOMS: atom_id res chain seq x y z
N MET A 1 63.34 54.03 42.47
CA MET A 1 63.88 52.69 42.15
C MET A 1 62.84 51.65 42.56
N GLY A 2 62.39 50.79 41.64
CA GLY A 2 61.43 49.72 41.94
C GLY A 2 60.82 49.16 40.66
N LYS A 3 61.55 48.29 39.96
CA LYS A 3 61.15 47.64 38.70
C LYS A 3 60.05 46.61 38.95
N GLN A 4 58.91 46.73 38.24
CA GLN A 4 57.94 45.65 38.10
C GLN A 4 58.55 44.52 37.25
N ARG A 5 58.58 43.31 37.80
CA ARG A 5 58.93 42.08 37.06
C ARG A 5 57.68 41.59 36.33
N LEU A 6 57.56 41.87 35.03
CA LEU A 6 56.63 41.13 34.15
C LEU A 6 57.19 39.72 33.97
N ALA A 7 56.46 38.72 34.47
CA ALA A 7 56.72 37.32 34.19
C ALA A 7 56.36 37.02 32.73
N TRP A 8 57.38 36.78 31.90
CA TRP A 8 57.22 36.24 30.56
C TRP A 8 56.85 34.76 30.69
N VAL A 9 55.56 34.44 30.53
CA VAL A 9 55.16 33.07 30.18
C VAL A 9 55.66 32.85 28.76
N SER A 10 56.64 31.96 28.59
CA SER A 10 57.26 31.69 27.30
C SER A 10 56.21 31.22 26.30
N GLY A 11 56.23 31.77 25.08
CA GLY A 11 55.27 31.42 24.02
C GLY A 11 55.24 29.92 23.72
N THR A 12 56.31 29.19 24.03
CA THR A 12 56.40 27.73 23.95
C THR A 12 55.44 27.01 24.90
N VAL A 13 55.23 27.53 26.11
CA VAL A 13 54.30 26.96 27.09
C VAL A 13 52.85 27.21 26.65
N VAL A 14 52.55 28.39 26.10
CA VAL A 14 51.22 28.71 25.55
C VAL A 14 50.91 27.86 24.31
N VAL A 15 51.89 27.61 23.43
CA VAL A 15 51.72 26.76 22.24
C VAL A 15 51.58 25.27 22.60
N LEU A 16 52.32 24.76 23.60
CA LEU A 16 52.14 23.39 24.11
C LEU A 16 50.80 23.20 24.83
N ILE A 17 50.33 24.21 25.56
CA ILE A 17 49.00 24.21 26.20
C ILE A 17 47.90 24.28 25.14
N LEU A 18 48.04 25.10 24.09
CA LEU A 18 47.07 25.16 22.98
C LEU A 18 47.07 23.88 22.11
N LEU A 19 48.21 23.21 21.93
CA LEU A 19 48.29 21.92 21.22
C LEU A 19 47.73 20.76 22.05
N THR A 20 47.88 20.79 23.39
CA THR A 20 47.30 19.76 24.27
C THR A 20 45.82 19.99 24.55
N ILE A 21 45.36 21.24 24.65
CA ILE A 21 43.94 21.58 24.80
C ILE A 21 43.21 21.41 23.46
N GLY A 22 43.75 21.95 22.37
CA GLY A 22 43.16 21.83 21.03
C GLY A 22 43.26 20.41 20.46
N GLY A 23 44.41 19.76 20.62
CA GLY A 23 44.60 18.35 20.25
C GLY A 23 43.85 17.39 21.17
N GLY A 24 43.75 17.69 22.47
CA GLY A 24 42.98 16.90 23.43
C GLY A 24 41.47 17.02 23.21
N GLN A 25 40.95 18.20 22.91
CA GLN A 25 39.54 18.37 22.51
C GLN A 25 39.24 17.74 21.15
N TYR A 26 40.16 17.85 20.19
CA TYR A 26 40.04 17.20 18.89
C TYR A 26 40.04 15.67 19.00
N LEU A 27 40.93 15.08 19.81
CA LEU A 27 40.94 13.64 20.10
C LEU A 27 39.70 13.23 20.90
N LYS A 28 39.27 14.04 21.88
CA LYS A 28 38.04 13.78 22.65
C LYS A 28 36.80 13.76 21.77
N GLN A 29 36.72 14.62 20.76
CA GLN A 29 35.63 14.66 19.78
C GLN A 29 35.73 13.50 18.78
N ARG A 30 36.95 13.12 18.38
CA ARG A 30 37.19 12.02 17.43
C ARG A 30 37.00 10.62 18.03
N TYR A 31 37.24 10.46 19.33
CA TYR A 31 37.13 9.18 20.05
C TYR A 31 36.00 9.17 21.09
N CYS A 32 35.18 10.21 21.14
CA CYS A 32 33.98 10.35 21.98
C CYS A 32 34.14 9.98 23.48
N TRP A 33 35.28 10.31 24.10
CA TRP A 33 35.61 9.90 25.48
C TRP A 33 34.71 10.45 26.61
N ASP A 34 33.80 11.41 26.34
CA ASP A 34 32.69 11.82 27.25
C ASP A 34 31.47 12.28 26.43
N CYS A 35 31.15 11.58 25.35
CA CYS A 35 30.01 11.98 24.53
C CYS A 35 28.68 11.67 25.23
N THR A 36 27.65 12.48 24.98
CA THR A 36 26.26 12.09 25.22
C THR A 36 25.80 11.07 24.18
N ALA A 37 24.70 10.36 24.43
CA ALA A 37 24.08 9.46 23.45
C ALA A 37 23.88 10.12 22.08
N SER A 38 23.38 11.36 22.04
CA SER A 38 23.18 12.11 20.80
C SER A 38 24.49 12.43 20.08
N GLN A 39 25.56 12.77 20.82
CA GLN A 39 26.87 13.02 20.22
C GLN A 39 27.50 11.74 19.67
N ARG A 40 27.36 10.61 20.39
CA ARG A 40 27.77 9.29 19.88
C ARG A 40 27.01 8.92 18.63
N TYR A 41 25.70 9.17 18.56
CA TYR A 41 24.91 8.94 17.36
C TYR A 41 25.47 9.74 16.17
N VAL A 42 25.70 11.04 16.33
CA VAL A 42 26.25 11.89 15.27
C VAL A 42 27.61 11.37 14.78
N VAL A 43 28.58 11.19 15.69
CA VAL A 43 29.92 10.70 15.34
C VAL A 43 29.84 9.30 14.73
N GLY A 44 28.98 8.43 15.26
CA GLY A 44 28.71 7.10 14.72
C GLY A 44 28.29 7.17 13.26
N THR A 45 27.31 8.01 12.92
CA THR A 45 26.79 8.14 11.55
C THR A 45 27.81 8.70 10.56
N GLU A 46 28.72 9.58 10.99
CA GLU A 46 29.81 10.09 10.15
C GLU A 46 30.81 8.99 9.76
N LEU A 47 31.00 8.00 10.65
CA LEU A 47 31.95 6.91 10.45
C LEU A 47 31.37 5.70 9.70
N LEU A 48 30.04 5.54 9.63
CA LEU A 48 29.38 4.35 9.09
C LEU A 48 29.72 4.06 7.62
N CYS A 49 29.98 5.09 6.82
CA CYS A 49 30.34 4.96 5.40
C CYS A 49 31.83 5.26 5.11
N ASP A 50 32.70 5.29 6.13
CA ASP A 50 34.13 5.56 5.92
C ASP A 50 34.78 4.46 5.06
N GLN A 51 35.85 4.80 4.32
CA GLN A 51 36.61 3.84 3.52
C GLN A 51 37.38 2.85 4.41
N ASP A 52 37.81 3.30 5.59
CA ASP A 52 38.52 2.51 6.57
C ASP A 52 37.58 1.59 7.37
N ALA A 53 37.90 0.30 7.42
CA ALA A 53 37.06 -0.69 8.08
C ALA A 53 37.00 -0.51 9.60
N ASP A 54 38.11 -0.10 10.22
CA ASP A 54 38.17 0.14 11.66
C ASP A 54 37.30 1.35 12.05
N SER A 55 37.29 2.37 11.20
CA SER A 55 36.41 3.54 11.35
C SER A 55 34.94 3.15 11.28
N ARG A 56 34.54 2.35 10.28
CA ARG A 56 33.16 1.83 10.21
C ARG A 56 32.78 1.00 11.44
N ALA A 57 33.67 0.11 11.90
CA ALA A 57 33.43 -0.71 13.08
C ALA A 57 33.21 0.15 14.34
N ARG A 58 34.02 1.21 14.53
CA ARG A 58 33.81 2.19 15.60
C ARG A 58 32.50 2.94 15.44
N GLY A 59 32.12 3.29 14.21
CA GLY A 59 30.83 3.91 13.91
C GLY A 59 29.66 3.06 14.41
N VAL A 60 29.65 1.78 14.05
CA VAL A 60 28.63 0.81 14.50
C VAL A 60 28.61 0.68 16.02
N ALA A 61 29.78 0.65 16.67
CA ALA A 61 29.87 0.61 18.13
C ALA A 61 29.23 1.85 18.78
N PHE A 62 29.55 3.06 18.31
CA PHE A 62 28.95 4.28 18.83
C PHE A 62 27.44 4.35 18.64
N ILE A 63 26.91 3.87 17.50
CA ILE A 63 25.46 3.77 17.31
C ILE A 63 24.85 2.77 18.31
N GLY A 64 25.49 1.63 18.54
CA GLY A 64 25.04 0.64 19.53
C GLY A 64 25.00 1.20 20.95
N GLU A 65 26.08 1.88 21.39
CA GLU A 65 26.14 2.53 22.71
C GLU A 65 25.07 3.62 22.85
N ALA A 66 24.87 4.46 21.83
CA ALA A 66 23.82 5.47 21.84
C ALA A 66 22.41 4.85 21.93
N ALA A 67 22.20 3.71 21.28
CA ALA A 67 20.93 2.97 21.32
C ALA A 67 20.66 2.38 22.72
N GLU A 68 21.69 1.86 23.38
CA GLU A 68 21.63 1.36 24.76
C GLU A 68 21.33 2.47 25.78
N GLU A 69 21.80 3.68 25.51
CA GLU A 69 21.48 4.89 26.29
C GLU A 69 20.09 5.47 25.98
N GLY A 70 19.30 4.84 25.11
CA GLY A 70 17.92 5.22 24.83
C GLY A 70 17.76 6.30 23.76
N GLN A 71 18.78 6.60 22.96
CA GLN A 71 18.64 7.54 21.87
C GLN A 71 17.87 6.88 20.71
N VAL A 72 16.74 7.49 20.36
CA VAL A 72 15.69 6.91 19.50
C VAL A 72 16.21 6.58 18.11
N GLU A 73 16.87 7.52 17.45
CA GLU A 73 17.36 7.33 16.08
C GLU A 73 18.45 6.25 15.98
N ALA A 74 19.25 6.09 17.01
CA ALA A 74 20.28 5.06 17.15
C ALA A 74 19.65 3.70 17.38
N GLN A 75 18.59 3.61 18.19
CA GLN A 75 17.82 2.36 18.34
C GLN A 75 17.25 1.89 17.01
N VAL A 76 16.70 2.81 16.21
CA VAL A 76 16.19 2.49 14.87
C VAL A 76 17.33 2.04 13.95
N LEU A 77 18.40 2.82 13.85
CA LEU A 77 19.50 2.53 12.92
C LEU A 77 20.29 1.27 13.33
N ALA A 78 20.57 1.08 14.61
CA ALA A 78 21.19 -0.15 15.12
C ALA A 78 20.28 -1.35 14.86
N GLY A 79 18.99 -1.23 15.19
CA GLY A 79 17.99 -2.27 14.94
C GLY A 79 17.98 -2.70 13.47
N GLU A 80 17.99 -1.74 12.54
CA GLU A 80 18.06 -2.00 11.11
C GLU A 80 19.36 -2.72 10.72
N LEU A 81 20.52 -2.20 11.14
CA LEU A 81 21.84 -2.75 10.81
C LEU A 81 22.03 -4.18 11.33
N PHE A 82 21.47 -4.53 12.50
CA PHE A 82 21.63 -5.86 13.08
C PHE A 82 20.56 -6.87 12.64
N LEU A 83 19.35 -6.44 12.22
CA LEU A 83 18.25 -7.36 11.89
C LEU A 83 18.41 -8.08 10.53
N GLN A 84 19.33 -7.65 9.69
CA GLN A 84 19.44 -8.06 8.28
C GLN A 84 19.19 -9.56 8.00
N PRO A 85 18.39 -9.91 6.96
CA PRO A 85 17.70 -9.02 6.04
C PRO A 85 16.45 -8.37 6.67
N LEU A 86 16.15 -7.14 6.27
CA LEU A 86 14.91 -6.47 6.68
C LEU A 86 13.69 -7.02 5.92
N PRO A 87 12.50 -7.07 6.55
CA PRO A 87 11.26 -7.45 5.87
C PRO A 87 11.00 -6.59 4.63
N LYS A 88 10.34 -7.14 3.62
CA LYS A 88 10.11 -6.44 2.34
C LYS A 88 9.31 -5.14 2.51
N ARG A 89 8.32 -5.16 3.40
CA ARG A 89 7.45 -4.02 3.76
C ARG A 89 8.15 -2.98 4.63
N TYR A 90 9.28 -3.31 5.23
CA TYR A 90 9.96 -2.43 6.19
C TYR A 90 10.53 -1.18 5.49
N ALA A 91 10.17 0.00 5.99
CA ALA A 91 10.61 1.28 5.48
C ALA A 91 11.88 1.76 6.22
N LYS A 92 13.04 1.68 5.55
CA LYS A 92 14.33 2.06 6.15
C LYS A 92 14.35 3.52 6.61
N PHE A 93 14.85 3.77 7.82
CA PHE A 93 14.94 5.12 8.39
C PHE A 93 16.02 5.97 7.70
N ARG A 94 17.22 5.40 7.52
CA ARG A 94 18.35 6.05 6.85
C ARG A 94 18.89 5.16 5.75
N GLN A 95 18.16 5.09 4.63
CA GLN A 95 18.51 4.23 3.50
C GLN A 95 19.92 4.49 2.96
N ASP A 96 20.37 5.75 2.99
CA ASP A 96 21.73 6.18 2.62
C ASP A 96 22.80 5.49 3.48
N LEU A 97 22.66 5.54 4.80
CA LEU A 97 23.60 4.94 5.74
C LEU A 97 23.49 3.42 5.77
N PHE A 98 22.26 2.88 5.70
CA PHE A 98 22.04 1.45 5.67
C PHE A 98 22.74 0.81 4.47
N ALA A 99 22.62 1.39 3.28
CA ALA A 99 23.19 0.82 2.05
C ALA A 99 24.72 0.67 2.11
N CYS A 100 25.43 1.62 2.74
CA CYS A 100 26.89 1.58 2.85
C CYS A 100 27.36 0.69 4.01
N ALA A 101 26.65 0.70 5.14
CA ALA A 101 27.13 0.12 6.39
C ALA A 101 26.71 -1.33 6.56
N ALA A 102 25.48 -1.67 6.15
CA ALA A 102 24.89 -3.00 6.32
C ALA A 102 25.80 -4.15 5.83
N PRO A 103 26.48 -4.06 4.67
CA PRO A 103 27.39 -5.12 4.21
C PRO A 103 28.57 -5.42 5.14
N GLY A 104 28.98 -4.45 5.97
CA GLY A 104 30.08 -4.57 6.92
C GLY A 104 29.65 -4.94 8.35
N VAL A 105 28.35 -5.06 8.61
CA VAL A 105 27.80 -5.40 9.93
C VAL A 105 27.40 -6.86 9.94
N THR A 106 27.91 -7.61 10.93
CA THR A 106 27.45 -8.98 11.17
C THR A 106 26.04 -8.93 11.79
N PRO A 107 25.04 -9.61 11.21
CA PRO A 107 23.69 -9.62 11.76
C PRO A 107 23.65 -10.16 13.19
N ASP A 108 22.84 -9.52 14.02
CA ASP A 108 22.61 -9.89 15.42
C ASP A 108 21.13 -9.64 15.74
N ARG A 109 20.31 -10.65 15.50
CA ARG A 109 18.86 -10.54 15.66
C ARG A 109 18.45 -10.25 17.10
N GLU A 110 19.20 -10.76 18.09
CA GLU A 110 18.89 -10.55 19.51
C GLU A 110 19.07 -9.08 19.89
N ARG A 111 20.20 -8.47 19.50
CA ARG A 111 20.42 -7.04 19.70
C ARG A 111 19.39 -6.19 18.97
N ALA A 112 19.08 -6.53 17.72
CA ALA A 112 18.09 -5.80 16.94
C ALA A 112 16.70 -5.81 17.62
N VAL A 113 16.24 -6.99 18.04
CA VAL A 113 14.98 -7.14 18.79
C VAL A 113 15.03 -6.38 20.11
N GLY A 114 16.16 -6.39 20.80
CA GLY A 114 16.39 -5.59 22.01
C GLY A 114 16.18 -4.09 21.77
N TYR A 115 16.79 -3.54 20.71
CA TYR A 115 16.64 -2.12 20.35
C TYR A 115 15.21 -1.77 19.96
N PHE A 116 14.55 -2.57 19.13
CA PHE A 116 13.15 -2.31 18.75
C PHE A 116 12.18 -2.48 19.92
N THR A 117 12.44 -3.41 20.85
CA THR A 117 11.65 -3.58 22.07
C THR A 117 11.79 -2.38 23.00
N ALA A 118 13.02 -1.91 23.21
CA ALA A 118 13.29 -0.72 24.01
C ALA A 118 12.62 0.52 23.40
N LEU A 119 12.75 0.70 22.09
CA LEU A 119 12.13 1.78 21.33
C LEU A 119 10.60 1.77 21.49
N ALA A 120 9.96 0.62 21.31
CA ALA A 120 8.50 0.50 21.41
C ALA A 120 7.96 0.72 22.84
N ARG A 121 8.78 0.50 23.87
CA ARG A 121 8.45 0.82 25.28
C ARG A 121 8.71 2.29 25.63
N GLY A 122 9.62 2.95 24.90
CA GLY A 122 10.09 4.31 25.17
C GLY A 122 9.06 5.42 24.92
N GLY A 123 7.93 5.13 24.26
CA GLY A 123 6.83 6.08 24.07
C GLY A 123 6.56 6.39 22.60
N GLN A 124 6.28 7.67 22.30
CA GLN A 124 5.87 8.11 20.96
C GLN A 124 7.06 8.05 19.98
N VAL A 125 6.88 7.30 18.88
CA VAL A 125 7.83 7.22 17.77
C VAL A 125 7.22 7.83 16.52
N SER A 126 8.01 8.02 15.46
CA SER A 126 7.48 8.57 14.20
C SER A 126 6.44 7.63 13.58
N PRO A 127 5.52 8.14 12.73
CA PRO A 127 4.51 7.30 12.06
C PRO A 127 5.12 6.16 11.22
N GLN A 128 6.23 6.44 10.53
CA GLN A 128 7.00 5.43 9.81
C GLN A 128 7.51 4.33 10.75
N MET A 129 7.98 4.70 11.94
CA MET A 129 8.50 3.73 12.89
C MET A 129 7.38 2.93 13.55
N GLU A 130 6.22 3.53 13.83
CA GLU A 130 5.04 2.78 14.26
C GLU A 130 4.62 1.74 13.20
N PHE A 131 4.59 2.14 11.93
CA PHE A 131 4.36 1.22 10.82
C PHE A 131 5.39 0.08 10.80
N ASN A 132 6.68 0.39 10.90
CA ASN A 132 7.75 -0.60 10.92
C ASN A 132 7.65 -1.57 12.10
N LEU A 133 7.33 -1.08 13.31
CA LEU A 133 7.08 -1.95 14.46
C LEU A 133 5.92 -2.89 14.19
N GLY A 134 4.84 -2.40 13.56
CA GLY A 134 3.74 -3.23 13.07
C GLY A 134 4.22 -4.32 12.12
N VAL A 135 5.04 -3.99 11.12
CA VAL A 135 5.64 -4.97 10.19
C VAL A 135 6.48 -6.02 10.93
N LEU A 136 7.31 -5.62 11.88
CA LEU A 136 8.14 -6.56 12.65
C LEU A 136 7.29 -7.52 13.51
N ILE A 137 6.17 -7.04 14.04
CA ILE A 137 5.21 -7.87 14.80
C ILE A 137 4.46 -8.83 13.87
N ASP A 138 3.97 -8.34 12.73
CA ASP A 138 3.23 -9.14 11.74
C ASP A 138 4.07 -10.31 11.20
N GLU A 139 5.37 -10.07 10.99
CA GLU A 139 6.33 -11.08 10.51
C GLU A 139 6.85 -12.00 11.64
N GLY A 140 6.39 -11.82 12.89
CA GLY A 140 6.83 -12.61 14.04
C GLY A 140 8.30 -12.39 14.44
N ILE A 141 8.88 -11.25 14.06
CA ILE A 141 10.24 -10.85 14.43
C ILE A 141 10.26 -10.23 15.83
N LEU A 142 9.26 -9.40 16.12
CA LEU A 142 9.09 -8.70 17.38
C LEU A 142 7.81 -9.20 18.04
N GLU A 143 7.88 -9.63 19.30
CA GLU A 143 6.65 -9.86 20.07
C GLU A 143 6.01 -8.51 20.44
N PRO A 144 4.67 -8.41 20.50
CA PRO A 144 4.00 -7.20 20.96
C PRO A 144 4.56 -6.74 22.32
N PRO A 145 5.28 -5.60 22.37
CA PRO A 145 6.01 -5.19 23.56
C PRO A 145 5.07 -4.68 24.67
N LEU A 146 3.80 -4.42 24.33
CA LEU A 146 2.73 -4.01 25.21
C LEU A 146 1.58 -5.03 25.10
N PRO A 147 1.07 -5.59 26.21
CA PRO A 147 0.15 -6.74 26.20
C PRO A 147 -1.21 -6.46 25.53
N ASP A 148 -1.65 -5.21 25.53
CA ASP A 148 -2.95 -4.82 24.96
C ASP A 148 -2.87 -4.33 23.51
N LYS A 149 -1.66 -4.15 22.96
CA LYS A 149 -1.49 -3.69 21.58
C LYS A 149 -1.41 -4.87 20.62
N ARG A 150 -2.23 -4.82 19.59
CA ARG A 150 -2.20 -5.75 18.46
C ARG A 150 -1.55 -5.09 17.24
N VAL A 151 -1.17 -5.91 16.25
CA VAL A 151 -0.55 -5.42 15.01
C VAL A 151 -1.42 -4.38 14.29
N GLU A 152 -2.75 -4.55 14.32
CA GLU A 152 -3.68 -3.62 13.70
C GLU A 152 -3.67 -2.23 14.36
N ASP A 153 -3.36 -2.15 15.65
CA ASP A 153 -3.29 -0.87 16.38
C ASP A 153 -2.07 -0.06 15.95
N TYR A 154 -0.95 -0.72 15.64
CA TYR A 154 0.25 -0.06 15.12
C TYR A 154 -0.02 0.55 13.74
N PHE A 155 -0.63 -0.21 12.83
CA PHE A 155 -0.98 0.31 11.51
C PHE A 155 -2.05 1.41 11.58
N ARG A 156 -3.06 1.26 12.44
CA ARG A 156 -4.09 2.29 12.59
C ARG A 156 -3.52 3.60 13.14
N SER A 157 -2.70 3.53 14.20
CA SER A 157 -2.04 4.70 14.79
C SER A 157 -1.13 5.40 13.77
N ALA A 158 -0.30 4.65 13.05
CA ALA A 158 0.57 5.21 12.02
C ALA A 158 -0.22 5.85 10.86
N ALA A 159 -1.33 5.22 10.45
CA ALA A 159 -2.20 5.73 9.39
C ALA A 159 -2.90 7.04 9.81
N GLU A 160 -3.39 7.13 11.05
CA GLU A 160 -4.01 8.33 11.59
C GLU A 160 -3.01 9.50 11.67
N GLN A 161 -1.73 9.21 11.90
CA GLN A 161 -0.65 10.20 11.89
C GLN A 161 -0.13 10.53 10.47
N GLY A 162 -0.65 9.88 9.43
CA GLY A 162 -0.37 10.23 8.04
C GLY A 162 0.56 9.30 7.28
N ASP A 163 0.97 8.15 7.84
CA ASP A 163 1.85 7.22 7.13
C ASP A 163 1.10 6.50 5.98
N PRO A 164 1.51 6.69 4.71
CA PRO A 164 0.79 6.14 3.56
C PRO A 164 0.88 4.61 3.47
N ARG A 165 1.96 4.00 3.97
CA ARG A 165 2.10 2.54 4.00
C ARG A 165 1.14 1.93 5.01
N ALA A 166 1.04 2.55 6.19
CA ALA A 166 0.09 2.15 7.21
C ALA A 166 -1.37 2.32 6.75
N MET A 167 -1.70 3.41 6.05
CA MET A 167 -3.02 3.58 5.44
C MET A 167 -3.37 2.45 4.46
N TYR A 168 -2.40 2.00 3.65
CA TYR A 168 -2.59 0.85 2.79
C TYR A 168 -2.87 -0.43 3.60
N GLU A 169 -2.15 -0.67 4.70
CA GLU A 169 -2.39 -1.84 5.56
C GLU A 169 -3.75 -1.83 6.26
N VAL A 170 -4.20 -0.65 6.72
CA VAL A 170 -5.55 -0.47 7.25
C VAL A 170 -6.57 -0.78 6.16
N GLY A 171 -6.37 -0.25 4.94
CA GLY A 171 -7.23 -0.55 3.78
C GLY A 171 -7.27 -2.04 3.45
N MET A 172 -6.14 -2.75 3.52
CA MET A 172 -6.06 -4.20 3.34
C MET A 172 -6.82 -4.96 4.46
N GLY A 173 -6.79 -4.46 5.69
CA GLY A 173 -7.57 -5.00 6.80
C GLY A 173 -9.08 -4.90 6.55
N GLU A 174 -9.55 -3.74 6.09
CA GLU A 174 -10.94 -3.50 5.72
C GLU A 174 -11.36 -4.35 4.49
N ASP A 175 -10.48 -4.51 3.49
CA ASP A 175 -10.73 -5.34 2.32
C ASP A 175 -10.94 -6.81 2.68
N ARG A 176 -10.11 -7.37 3.58
CA ARG A 176 -10.26 -8.74 4.10
C ARG A 176 -11.60 -8.94 4.81
N GLN A 177 -12.12 -7.90 5.47
CA GLN A 177 -13.44 -7.89 6.11
C GLN A 177 -14.58 -7.61 5.12
N LYS A 178 -14.27 -7.38 3.84
CA LYS A 178 -15.20 -7.02 2.75
C LYS A 178 -15.86 -5.65 2.94
N ASN A 179 -15.25 -4.76 3.71
CA ASN A 179 -15.67 -3.37 3.87
C ASN A 179 -15.12 -2.52 2.71
N TYR A 180 -15.48 -2.86 1.48
CA TYR A 180 -14.83 -2.32 0.27
C TYR A 180 -14.88 -0.80 0.16
N ALA A 181 -15.98 -0.15 0.58
CA ALA A 181 -16.08 1.31 0.54
C ALA A 181 -15.07 1.98 1.49
N GLU A 182 -14.89 1.42 2.68
CA GLU A 182 -13.93 1.93 3.67
C GLU A 182 -12.49 1.61 3.27
N ALA A 183 -12.23 0.40 2.76
CA ALA A 183 -10.95 0.03 2.18
C ALA A 183 -10.54 0.99 1.05
N ALA A 184 -11.47 1.33 0.15
CA ALA A 184 -11.23 2.28 -0.94
C ALA A 184 -10.91 3.68 -0.44
N ARG A 185 -11.55 4.12 0.65
CA ARG A 185 -11.25 5.41 1.31
C ARG A 185 -9.79 5.43 1.78
N TRP A 186 -9.36 4.39 2.49
CA TRP A 186 -7.97 4.26 2.95
C TRP A 186 -6.96 4.15 1.82
N PHE A 187 -7.25 3.36 0.78
CA PHE A 187 -6.37 3.27 -0.39
C PHE A 187 -6.24 4.61 -1.12
N LYS A 188 -7.34 5.38 -1.24
CA LYS A 188 -7.30 6.71 -1.85
C LYS A 188 -6.46 7.68 -1.03
N GLU A 189 -6.58 7.67 0.29
CA GLU A 189 -5.78 8.51 1.18
C GLU A 189 -4.29 8.12 1.12
N SER A 190 -3.99 6.81 1.19
CA SER A 190 -2.65 6.25 1.05
C SER A 190 -1.95 6.72 -0.22
N PHE A 191 -2.64 6.62 -1.37
CA PHE A 191 -2.11 7.10 -2.64
C PHE A 191 -2.00 8.63 -2.70
N SER A 192 -2.96 9.37 -2.13
CA SER A 192 -2.93 10.83 -2.15
C SER A 192 -1.77 11.42 -1.33
N ARG A 193 -1.34 10.74 -0.26
CA ARG A 193 -0.28 11.26 0.63
C ARG A 193 1.12 10.82 0.26
N GLY A 194 1.28 9.61 -0.27
CA GLY A 194 2.60 9.06 -0.58
C GLY A 194 2.65 8.16 -1.80
N GLU A 195 1.63 8.23 -2.66
CA GLU A 195 1.56 7.48 -3.92
C GLU A 195 1.76 5.97 -3.76
N HIS A 196 1.30 5.37 -2.64
CA HIS A 196 1.57 3.95 -2.38
C HIS A 196 1.11 3.04 -3.56
N PRO A 197 2.03 2.32 -4.24
CA PRO A 197 1.71 1.61 -5.48
C PRO A 197 0.70 0.49 -5.27
N GLY A 198 0.76 -0.19 -4.12
CA GLY A 198 -0.24 -1.20 -3.74
C GLY A 198 -1.65 -0.62 -3.60
N ALA A 199 -1.78 0.64 -3.17
CA ALA A 199 -3.10 1.26 -3.01
C ALA A 199 -3.73 1.60 -4.37
N ALA A 200 -2.93 2.11 -5.32
CA ALA A 200 -3.38 2.32 -6.70
C ALA A 200 -3.78 1.00 -7.38
N LEU A 201 -3.07 -0.11 -7.12
CA LEU A 201 -3.47 -1.43 -7.61
C LEU A 201 -4.85 -1.82 -7.13
N MET A 202 -5.11 -1.68 -5.83
CA MET A 202 -6.41 -2.03 -5.23
C MET A 202 -7.55 -1.16 -5.78
N LEU A 203 -7.32 0.14 -5.96
CA LEU A 203 -8.28 1.05 -6.59
C LEU A 203 -8.58 0.64 -8.04
N GLY A 204 -7.55 0.28 -8.81
CA GLY A 204 -7.73 -0.25 -10.16
C GLY A 204 -8.52 -1.56 -10.16
N ASP A 205 -8.20 -2.49 -9.26
CA ASP A 205 -8.90 -3.77 -9.11
C ASP A 205 -10.38 -3.56 -8.73
N TYR A 206 -10.69 -2.57 -7.89
CA TYR A 206 -12.07 -2.27 -7.52
C TYR A 206 -12.90 -1.79 -8.71
N SER A 207 -12.32 -0.94 -9.57
CA SER A 207 -12.98 -0.50 -10.81
C SER A 207 -13.06 -1.64 -11.84
N PHE A 208 -11.99 -2.43 -11.99
CA PHE A 208 -11.94 -3.54 -12.95
C PHE A 208 -12.94 -4.66 -12.61
N TYR A 209 -13.10 -4.99 -11.33
CA TYR A 209 -14.01 -6.05 -10.87
C TYR A 209 -15.39 -5.54 -10.45
N GLY A 210 -15.65 -4.23 -10.48
CA GLY A 210 -16.93 -3.66 -10.06
C GLY A 210 -17.20 -3.86 -8.56
N ARG A 211 -16.18 -3.73 -7.70
CA ARG A 211 -16.34 -3.94 -6.24
C ARG A 211 -17.11 -2.82 -5.55
N LEU A 212 -17.16 -1.64 -6.17
CA LEU A 212 -17.88 -0.47 -5.68
C LEU A 212 -19.04 -0.05 -6.61
N GLY A 213 -19.45 -0.91 -7.55
CA GLY A 213 -20.46 -0.57 -8.55
C GLY A 213 -20.29 -1.36 -9.85
N ALA A 214 -20.57 -0.73 -10.99
CA ALA A 214 -20.34 -1.35 -12.29
C ALA A 214 -18.83 -1.46 -12.61
N VAL A 215 -18.49 -2.38 -13.51
CA VAL A 215 -17.13 -2.47 -14.08
C VAL A 215 -16.82 -1.21 -14.87
N ASP A 216 -15.68 -0.58 -14.54
CA ASP A 216 -15.20 0.65 -15.14
C ASP A 216 -13.71 0.54 -15.51
N LEU A 217 -13.47 0.23 -16.79
CA LEU A 217 -12.11 0.11 -17.33
C LEU A 217 -11.45 1.47 -17.56
N GLU A 218 -12.26 2.51 -17.81
CA GLU A 218 -11.76 3.88 -18.02
C GLU A 218 -11.14 4.42 -16.73
N THR A 219 -11.65 4.00 -15.58
CA THR A 219 -11.03 4.29 -14.28
C THR A 219 -9.93 3.28 -13.92
N ALA A 220 -10.13 1.98 -14.19
CA ALA A 220 -9.15 0.95 -13.80
C ALA A 220 -7.77 1.10 -14.46
N ILE A 221 -7.74 1.33 -15.77
CA ILE A 221 -6.48 1.39 -16.55
C ILE A 221 -5.57 2.53 -16.06
N PRO A 222 -6.06 3.78 -15.89
CA PRO A 222 -5.25 4.85 -15.32
C PRO A 222 -4.72 4.56 -13.91
N TRP A 223 -5.47 3.84 -13.07
CA TRP A 223 -4.97 3.45 -11.74
C TRP A 223 -3.81 2.46 -11.83
N TYR A 224 -3.86 1.49 -12.74
CA TYR A 224 -2.73 0.58 -12.96
C TYR A 224 -1.50 1.32 -13.52
N GLN A 225 -1.69 2.32 -14.38
CA GLN A 225 -0.60 3.18 -14.84
C GLN A 225 0.01 4.00 -13.70
N LYS A 226 -0.82 4.58 -12.82
CA LYS A 226 -0.36 5.28 -11.61
C LYS A 226 0.45 4.34 -10.70
N ALA A 227 -0.01 3.10 -10.52
CA ALA A 227 0.74 2.10 -9.75
C ALA A 227 2.12 1.79 -10.35
N LEU A 228 2.22 1.70 -11.69
CA LEU A 228 3.49 1.49 -12.40
C LEU A 228 4.47 2.64 -12.21
N VAL A 229 3.99 3.89 -12.26
CA VAL A 229 4.82 5.08 -12.03
C VAL A 229 5.28 5.11 -10.58
N ALA A 230 4.35 4.96 -9.63
CA ALA A 230 4.69 5.06 -8.22
C ALA A 230 5.61 3.92 -7.72
N ALA A 231 5.51 2.73 -8.32
CA ALA A 231 6.39 1.61 -7.98
C ALA A 231 7.86 1.83 -8.35
N GLN A 232 8.17 2.86 -9.17
CA GLN A 232 9.55 3.25 -9.49
C GLN A 232 10.18 4.13 -8.40
N ASN A 233 9.40 4.62 -7.44
CA ASN A 233 9.91 5.39 -6.32
C ASN A 233 10.82 4.51 -5.44
N THR A 234 12.03 5.02 -5.14
CA THR A 234 13.05 4.32 -4.35
C THR A 234 12.60 4.01 -2.93
N GLU A 235 11.65 4.77 -2.38
CA GLU A 235 11.04 4.52 -1.08
C GLU A 235 10.41 3.12 -0.98
N PHE A 236 9.80 2.65 -2.08
CA PHE A 236 9.18 1.33 -2.14
C PHE A 236 10.13 0.24 -2.64
N SER A 237 11.43 0.51 -2.83
CA SER A 237 12.38 -0.41 -3.49
C SER A 237 12.38 -1.86 -3.02
N GLY A 238 12.01 -2.14 -1.76
CA GLY A 238 11.84 -3.51 -1.23
C GLY A 238 10.69 -4.29 -1.89
N GLU A 239 9.54 -3.65 -2.11
CA GLU A 239 8.35 -4.25 -2.72
C GLU A 239 8.06 -3.78 -4.15
N GLY A 240 8.69 -2.67 -4.55
CA GLY A 240 8.39 -1.89 -5.74
C GLY A 240 8.51 -2.71 -7.01
N VAL A 241 9.53 -3.57 -7.11
CA VAL A 241 9.68 -4.49 -8.26
C VAL A 241 8.48 -5.43 -8.39
N VAL A 242 8.05 -6.04 -7.27
CA VAL A 242 6.91 -6.97 -7.26
C VAL A 242 5.61 -6.22 -7.56
N LEU A 243 5.44 -5.03 -7.01
CA LEU A 243 4.26 -4.18 -7.23
C LEU A 243 4.20 -3.67 -8.68
N ALA A 244 5.33 -3.30 -9.29
CA ALA A 244 5.42 -2.92 -10.69
C ALA A 244 5.05 -4.09 -11.61
N GLN A 245 5.56 -5.29 -11.35
CA GLN A 245 5.19 -6.49 -12.12
C GLN A 245 3.69 -6.78 -12.03
N ARG A 246 3.13 -6.70 -10.81
CA ARG A 246 1.70 -6.86 -10.55
C ARG A 246 0.85 -5.81 -11.26
N ALA A 247 1.31 -4.56 -11.31
CA ALA A 247 0.66 -3.46 -12.02
C ALA A 247 0.72 -3.65 -13.53
N GLN A 248 1.86 -4.07 -14.06
CA GLN A 248 2.01 -4.35 -15.50
C GLN A 248 1.08 -5.47 -15.94
N GLN A 249 0.98 -6.55 -15.16
CA GLN A 249 0.09 -7.66 -15.45
C GLN A 249 -1.38 -7.21 -15.50
N ARG A 250 -1.84 -6.48 -14.47
CA ARG A 250 -3.21 -5.95 -14.40
C ARG A 250 -3.51 -4.96 -15.52
N PHE A 251 -2.57 -4.07 -15.82
CA PHE A 251 -2.67 -3.14 -16.95
C PHE A 251 -2.84 -3.89 -18.27
N ASN A 252 -2.05 -4.94 -18.52
CA ASN A 252 -2.15 -5.73 -19.74
C ASN A 252 -3.50 -6.43 -19.85
N ILE A 253 -3.96 -7.06 -18.76
CA ILE A 253 -5.27 -7.73 -18.71
C ILE A 253 -6.40 -6.73 -18.98
N ALA A 254 -6.37 -5.56 -18.32
CA ALA A 254 -7.39 -4.55 -18.48
C ALA A 254 -7.41 -3.94 -19.89
N SER A 255 -6.22 -3.68 -20.46
CA SER A 255 -6.08 -3.15 -21.82
C SER A 255 -6.56 -4.16 -22.87
N GLU A 256 -6.20 -5.43 -22.73
CA GLU A 256 -6.66 -6.50 -23.62
C GLU A 256 -8.18 -6.66 -23.54
N PHE A 257 -8.73 -6.63 -22.32
CA PHE A 257 -10.17 -6.70 -22.12
C PHE A 257 -10.88 -5.50 -22.77
N GLN A 258 -10.33 -4.29 -22.64
CA GLN A 258 -10.85 -3.10 -23.30
C GLN A 258 -10.83 -3.24 -24.83
N GLN A 259 -9.72 -3.73 -25.40
CA GLN A 259 -9.59 -3.96 -26.85
C GLN A 259 -10.61 -5.00 -27.36
N ARG A 260 -10.75 -6.14 -26.67
CA ARG A 260 -11.70 -7.20 -27.04
C ARG A 260 -13.15 -6.76 -26.96
N THR A 261 -13.50 -5.92 -25.98
CA THR A 261 -14.88 -5.44 -25.79
C THR A 261 -15.20 -4.21 -26.65
N GLY A 262 -14.18 -3.57 -27.25
CA GLY A 262 -14.29 -2.32 -27.98
C GLY A 262 -14.55 -1.12 -27.07
N GLY A 263 -14.02 -1.15 -25.84
CA GLY A 263 -14.23 -0.14 -24.80
C GLY A 263 -15.63 -0.14 -24.18
N LYS A 264 -16.59 -0.89 -24.74
CA LYS A 264 -17.96 -1.01 -24.21
C LYS A 264 -18.02 -2.12 -23.17
N THR A 265 -17.93 -1.78 -21.89
CA THR A 265 -18.22 -2.72 -20.80
C THR A 265 -19.69 -3.10 -20.82
N ALA A 266 -19.98 -4.41 -20.88
CA ALA A 266 -21.35 -4.88 -20.93
C ALA A 266 -22.03 -4.66 -19.57
N ILE A 267 -23.11 -3.90 -19.54
CA ILE A 267 -23.90 -3.61 -18.32
C ILE A 267 -24.54 -4.93 -17.88
N PRO A 268 -24.27 -5.43 -16.65
CA PRO A 268 -24.91 -6.63 -16.17
C PRO A 268 -26.39 -6.35 -15.88
N VAL A 269 -27.28 -7.10 -16.53
CA VAL A 269 -28.72 -7.03 -16.32
C VAL A 269 -29.18 -8.38 -15.81
N SER A 270 -29.54 -8.41 -14.53
CA SER A 270 -30.01 -9.63 -13.88
C SER A 270 -31.50 -9.84 -14.18
N TYR A 271 -31.91 -11.10 -14.37
CA TYR A 271 -33.30 -11.46 -14.67
C TYR A 271 -33.68 -12.80 -14.06
N ARG A 272 -34.99 -13.05 -13.95
CA ARG A 272 -35.58 -14.30 -13.47
C ARG A 272 -36.52 -14.88 -14.52
N LEU A 273 -36.70 -16.19 -14.53
CA LEU A 273 -37.58 -16.92 -15.45
C LEU A 273 -38.59 -17.74 -14.67
N ALA A 274 -39.86 -17.71 -15.10
CA ALA A 274 -40.89 -18.63 -14.60
C ALA A 274 -41.63 -19.29 -15.76
N GLY A 275 -41.82 -20.60 -15.70
CA GLY A 275 -42.52 -21.38 -16.74
C GLY A 275 -41.75 -22.65 -17.13
N GLY A 276 -41.92 -23.09 -18.37
CA GLY A 276 -41.35 -24.32 -18.91
C GLY A 276 -41.05 -24.27 -20.40
N LEU A 277 -40.94 -25.44 -21.03
CA LEU A 277 -40.45 -25.59 -22.42
C LEU A 277 -41.38 -25.02 -23.50
N ASN A 278 -42.67 -24.87 -23.21
CA ASN A 278 -43.67 -24.37 -24.15
C ASN A 278 -44.05 -22.91 -23.90
N GLU A 279 -43.88 -22.41 -22.67
CA GLU A 279 -44.08 -21.01 -22.33
C GLU A 279 -43.23 -20.66 -21.12
N TYR A 280 -42.52 -19.54 -21.18
CA TYR A 280 -42.00 -18.89 -19.97
C TYR A 280 -42.17 -17.38 -20.00
N ARG A 281 -42.09 -16.79 -18.81
CA ARG A 281 -42.15 -15.37 -18.54
C ARG A 281 -40.82 -14.88 -18.02
N VAL A 282 -40.44 -13.69 -18.45
CA VAL A 282 -39.17 -13.04 -18.12
C VAL A 282 -39.44 -11.91 -17.14
N TYR A 283 -38.65 -11.83 -16.06
CA TYR A 283 -38.80 -10.83 -15.01
C TYR A 283 -37.50 -10.07 -14.80
N ALA A 284 -37.60 -8.76 -14.55
CA ALA A 284 -36.52 -8.03 -13.89
C ALA A 284 -36.43 -8.46 -12.41
N VAL A 285 -35.23 -8.46 -11.82
CA VAL A 285 -35.03 -8.96 -10.45
C VAL A 285 -35.96 -8.27 -9.44
N ASP A 286 -36.13 -6.96 -9.58
CA ASP A 286 -36.92 -6.07 -8.74
C ASP A 286 -38.41 -5.96 -9.12
N SER A 287 -38.86 -6.70 -10.14
CA SER A 287 -40.24 -6.62 -10.65
C SER A 287 -41.05 -7.88 -10.35
N GLN A 288 -42.23 -7.69 -9.74
CA GLN A 288 -43.24 -8.75 -9.60
C GLN A 288 -44.03 -8.99 -10.89
N ALA A 289 -44.14 -7.97 -11.74
CA ALA A 289 -44.77 -8.10 -13.05
C ALA A 289 -43.76 -8.60 -14.10
N PRO A 290 -44.16 -9.50 -15.02
CA PRO A 290 -43.29 -9.97 -16.09
C PRO A 290 -43.04 -8.85 -17.10
N LEU A 291 -41.81 -8.79 -17.61
CA LEU A 291 -41.43 -7.93 -18.75
C LEU A 291 -42.11 -8.41 -20.02
N GLY A 292 -42.08 -9.72 -20.25
CA GLY A 292 -42.60 -10.36 -21.44
C GLY A 292 -42.69 -11.86 -21.28
N ARG A 293 -43.14 -12.53 -22.34
CA ARG A 293 -43.24 -13.98 -22.43
C ARG A 293 -42.76 -14.49 -23.79
N VAL A 294 -42.35 -15.75 -23.82
CA VAL A 294 -42.08 -16.47 -25.05
C VAL A 294 -42.95 -17.73 -25.06
N VAL A 295 -43.76 -17.89 -26.11
CA VAL A 295 -44.74 -18.98 -26.26
C VAL A 295 -44.43 -19.78 -27.52
N ARG A 296 -44.51 -21.11 -27.40
CA ARG A 296 -44.52 -22.05 -28.52
C ARG A 296 -45.96 -22.46 -28.80
N ASP A 297 -46.47 -22.12 -29.97
CA ASP A 297 -47.83 -22.43 -30.40
C ASP A 297 -47.82 -22.98 -31.83
N ASP A 298 -48.30 -24.20 -32.04
CA ASP A 298 -48.38 -24.88 -33.35
C ASP A 298 -47.13 -24.79 -34.25
N GLY A 299 -45.94 -24.81 -33.63
CA GLY A 299 -44.65 -24.75 -34.34
C GLY A 299 -44.13 -23.34 -34.59
N LEU A 300 -44.95 -22.31 -34.37
CA LEU A 300 -44.56 -20.91 -34.30
C LEU A 300 -44.05 -20.56 -32.90
N LEU A 301 -43.08 -19.65 -32.84
CA LEU A 301 -42.51 -19.15 -31.60
C LEU A 301 -42.68 -17.64 -31.58
N ILE A 302 -43.42 -17.15 -30.59
CA ILE A 302 -43.75 -15.73 -30.47
C ILE A 302 -43.21 -15.23 -29.14
N ALA A 303 -42.45 -14.14 -29.21
CA ALA A 303 -42.05 -13.37 -28.04
C ALA A 303 -42.92 -12.11 -27.96
N SER A 304 -43.46 -11.80 -26.78
CA SER A 304 -44.35 -10.65 -26.57
C SER A 304 -43.98 -9.90 -25.29
N PHE A 305 -44.08 -8.57 -25.31
CA PHE A 305 -44.03 -7.73 -24.12
C PHE A 305 -45.39 -7.75 -23.39
N LEU A 306 -45.36 -7.75 -22.06
CA LEU A 306 -46.56 -7.81 -21.22
C LEU A 306 -46.83 -6.51 -20.45
N GLY A 307 -46.13 -5.41 -20.80
CA GLY A 307 -46.33 -4.09 -20.22
C GLY A 307 -45.44 -3.02 -20.87
N ASP A 308 -45.48 -1.79 -20.33
CA ASP A 308 -44.89 -0.61 -20.96
C ASP A 308 -43.36 -0.47 -20.75
N LYS A 309 -42.72 -1.42 -20.07
CA LYS A 309 -41.28 -1.42 -19.80
C LYS A 309 -40.47 -1.90 -21.02
N LYS A 310 -40.73 -1.34 -22.21
CA LYS A 310 -39.99 -1.59 -23.45
C LYS A 310 -39.39 -0.29 -24.00
N LEU A 311 -38.38 -0.41 -24.85
CA LEU A 311 -37.89 0.72 -25.63
C LEU A 311 -39.03 1.25 -26.53
N ARG A 312 -39.25 2.58 -26.52
CA ARG A 312 -40.31 3.21 -27.32
C ARG A 312 -40.12 2.92 -28.81
N GLY A 313 -41.21 2.59 -29.50
CA GLY A 313 -41.22 2.33 -30.94
C GLY A 313 -40.85 0.90 -31.35
N VAL A 314 -40.59 0.01 -30.39
CA VAL A 314 -40.43 -1.43 -30.66
C VAL A 314 -41.80 -2.11 -30.65
N GLU A 315 -42.01 -3.05 -31.57
CA GLU A 315 -43.24 -3.86 -31.70
C GLU A 315 -43.57 -4.60 -30.38
N ASP A 316 -44.86 -4.82 -30.12
CA ASP A 316 -45.33 -5.52 -28.92
C ASP A 316 -45.02 -7.02 -28.94
N GLU A 317 -44.94 -7.60 -30.13
CA GLU A 317 -44.67 -9.01 -30.34
C GLU A 317 -43.89 -9.23 -31.64
N ARG A 318 -43.17 -10.35 -31.70
CA ARG A 318 -42.49 -10.80 -32.92
C ARG A 318 -42.34 -12.31 -32.94
N GLU A 319 -42.27 -12.84 -34.15
CA GLU A 319 -41.82 -14.20 -34.38
C GLU A 319 -40.31 -14.32 -34.13
N VAL A 320 -39.89 -15.43 -33.52
CA VAL A 320 -38.50 -15.71 -33.14
C VAL A 320 -38.09 -17.12 -33.54
N ALA A 321 -36.81 -17.30 -33.87
CA ALA A 321 -36.31 -18.58 -34.36
C ALA A 321 -36.15 -19.64 -33.24
N SER A 322 -36.02 -19.21 -31.99
CA SER A 322 -35.92 -20.09 -30.83
C SER A 322 -36.47 -19.41 -29.57
N MET A 323 -36.72 -20.21 -28.53
CA MET A 323 -37.08 -19.66 -27.22
C MET A 323 -36.00 -18.66 -26.76
N ASN A 324 -34.73 -19.04 -26.82
CA ASN A 324 -33.61 -18.18 -26.44
C ASN A 324 -33.54 -16.86 -27.23
N ASP A 325 -33.90 -16.87 -28.51
CA ASP A 325 -33.96 -15.64 -29.31
C ASP A 325 -35.06 -14.70 -28.80
N GLY A 326 -36.21 -15.26 -28.41
CA GLY A 326 -37.27 -14.50 -27.74
C GLY A 326 -36.85 -13.92 -26.40
N LEU A 327 -36.14 -14.71 -25.58
CA LEU A 327 -35.58 -14.23 -24.31
C LEU A 327 -34.62 -13.07 -24.53
N ASN A 328 -33.65 -13.25 -25.43
CA ASN A 328 -32.64 -12.24 -25.73
C ASN A 328 -33.30 -10.97 -26.25
N TRP A 329 -34.26 -11.08 -27.16
CA TRP A 329 -34.97 -9.91 -27.68
C TRP A 329 -35.70 -9.11 -26.58
N ILE A 330 -36.40 -9.79 -25.67
CA ILE A 330 -37.09 -9.14 -24.54
C ILE A 330 -36.07 -8.42 -23.65
N LEU A 331 -34.99 -9.11 -23.27
CA LEU A 331 -33.99 -8.58 -22.36
C LEU A 331 -33.18 -7.43 -22.96
N GLU A 332 -32.77 -7.53 -24.22
CA GLU A 332 -32.08 -6.47 -24.98
C GLU A 332 -32.96 -5.23 -25.12
N THR A 333 -34.24 -5.41 -25.47
CA THR A 333 -35.18 -4.30 -25.64
C THR A 333 -35.50 -3.61 -24.31
N TYR A 334 -35.66 -4.39 -23.22
CA TYR A 334 -35.82 -3.85 -21.87
C TYR A 334 -34.57 -3.06 -21.46
N ALA A 335 -33.39 -3.66 -21.59
CA ALA A 335 -32.13 -3.06 -21.18
C ALA A 335 -31.80 -1.81 -22.01
N ALA A 336 -32.04 -1.82 -23.32
CA ALA A 336 -31.92 -0.64 -24.17
C ALA A 336 -32.88 0.48 -23.76
N GLY A 337 -34.10 0.15 -23.30
CA GLY A 337 -35.06 1.11 -22.76
C GLY A 337 -34.60 1.75 -21.45
N GLN A 338 -33.92 0.99 -20.59
CA GLN A 338 -33.43 1.48 -19.28
C GLN A 338 -32.09 2.22 -19.38
N TYR A 339 -31.16 1.71 -20.19
CA TYR A 339 -29.75 2.14 -20.19
C TYR A 339 -29.30 2.77 -21.52
N GLY A 340 -30.17 2.79 -22.54
CA GLY A 340 -29.89 3.32 -23.87
C GLY A 340 -29.46 2.26 -24.90
N SER A 341 -29.89 2.44 -26.15
CA SER A 341 -29.70 1.47 -27.24
C SER A 341 -28.27 1.31 -27.77
N GLY A 342 -27.33 2.17 -27.37
CA GLY A 342 -25.92 2.10 -27.79
C GLY A 342 -25.02 1.25 -26.90
N GLN A 343 -25.56 0.73 -25.80
CA GLN A 343 -24.84 -0.04 -24.79
C GLN A 343 -24.76 -1.52 -25.14
N LYS A 344 -23.79 -2.22 -24.53
CA LYS A 344 -23.76 -3.69 -24.54
C LYS A 344 -24.30 -4.20 -23.21
N PHE A 345 -24.99 -5.33 -23.23
CA PHE A 345 -25.57 -5.92 -22.03
C PHE A 345 -25.03 -7.34 -21.81
N ARG A 346 -24.95 -7.74 -20.54
CA ARG A 346 -24.68 -9.13 -20.14
C ARG A 346 -25.81 -9.60 -19.25
N PHE A 347 -26.60 -10.56 -19.74
CA PHE A 347 -27.74 -11.06 -19.00
C PHE A 347 -27.34 -12.16 -18.02
N VAL A 348 -27.75 -12.01 -16.76
CA VAL A 348 -27.42 -12.96 -15.68
C VAL A 348 -28.73 -13.54 -15.15
N LEU A 349 -28.93 -14.85 -15.33
CA LEU A 349 -30.06 -15.55 -14.75
C LEU A 349 -29.83 -15.69 -13.24
N VAL A 350 -30.80 -15.24 -12.46
CA VAL A 350 -30.84 -15.43 -11.01
C VAL A 350 -31.92 -16.47 -10.72
N ALA A 351 -31.56 -17.53 -10.00
CA ALA A 351 -32.55 -18.49 -9.53
C ALA A 351 -33.43 -17.81 -8.45
N ASP A 352 -34.74 -18.09 -8.49
CA ASP A 352 -35.65 -17.74 -7.39
C ASP A 352 -35.25 -18.48 -6.09
#